data_AF-A0A3C1TKA2-F1
#
_entry.id   AF-A0A3C1TKA2-F1
#
_cell.length_a   1.000
_cell.length_b   1.000
_cell.length_c   1.000
_cell.angle_alpha   90.00
_cell.angle_beta   90.00
_cell.angle_gamma   90.00
#
_symmetry.space_group_name_H-M   'P 1'
#
loop_
_entity.id
_entity.type
_entity.pdbx_description
1 polymer ?
#
loop_
_entity_poly.entity_id
_entity_poly.type
_entity_poly.pdbx_seq_one_letter_code
_entity_poly.pdbx_strand_id
1 'polypeptide(L)'
;TIHDLTMYHYARPETSTLGHLKFWVKDKAHRTLIKHLVKKAKYIITTSEFTADDIVQTLGVARTKVVVTYQAPFVNNNLKENIANVLEKFKIDKKFVLYVGAAYPHKNLDNLLASWQIFNEEKSHDYDLVLVGKDNYYYQNLKSKFVDLKNVIFTGLVEDSDLVNLYKKASVFVFPSLYEGFG
;
A
#
# COMPACT_ATOMS: atom_id res chain seq x y z
N THR A 1 -12.90 15.40 5.41
CA THR A 1 -12.78 13.93 5.23
C THR A 1 -11.44 13.50 5.76
N ILE A 2 -11.37 12.34 6.42
CA ILE A 2 -10.13 11.71 6.88
C ILE A 2 -10.14 10.30 6.31
N HIS A 3 -9.20 10.00 5.41
CA HIS A 3 -9.09 8.68 4.76
C HIS A 3 -8.37 7.67 5.65
N ASP A 4 -7.33 8.12 6.34
CA ASP A 4 -6.54 7.34 7.27
C ASP A 4 -5.82 8.26 8.26
N LEU A 5 -5.20 7.66 9.27
CA LEU A 5 -4.28 8.31 10.19
C LEU A 5 -2.87 7.71 10.07
N THR A 6 -2.45 7.31 8.86
CA THR A 6 -1.14 6.67 8.65
C THR A 6 0.00 7.56 9.14
N MET A 7 -0.09 8.89 8.98
CA MET A 7 0.93 9.80 9.51
C MET A 7 0.98 9.86 11.04
N TYR A 8 -0.10 9.49 11.73
CA TYR A 8 -0.12 9.43 13.19
C TYR A 8 0.61 8.21 13.72
N HIS A 9 0.45 7.07 13.05
CA HIS A 9 0.98 5.77 13.46
C HIS A 9 2.32 5.41 12.81
N TYR A 10 2.56 5.87 11.58
CA TYR A 10 3.74 5.61 10.76
C TYR A 10 4.32 6.93 10.21
N ALA A 11 4.77 7.79 11.13
CA ALA A 11 5.48 9.01 10.76
C ALA A 11 6.76 8.68 9.96
N ARG A 12 7.07 9.48 8.94
CA ARG A 12 8.17 9.20 7.99
C ARG A 12 9.24 10.29 7.99
N PRO A 13 10.00 10.46 9.09
CA PRO A 13 11.05 11.48 9.16
C PRO A 13 12.11 11.29 8.07
N GLU A 14 12.39 10.06 7.67
CA GLU A 14 13.39 9.67 6.67
C GLU A 14 13.04 10.13 5.24
N THR A 15 11.76 10.39 4.96
CA THR A 15 11.31 10.92 3.65
C THR A 15 11.36 12.44 3.56
N SER A 16 11.67 13.11 4.67
CA SER A 16 11.72 14.55 4.70
C SER A 16 13.00 15.05 4.04
N THR A 17 12.85 15.81 2.96
CA THR A 17 13.96 16.59 2.36
C THR A 17 14.46 17.71 3.28
N LEU A 18 13.73 17.98 4.36
CA LEU A 18 14.08 18.93 5.41
C LEU A 18 14.59 18.17 6.64
N GLY A 19 15.72 18.59 7.22
CA GLY A 19 16.34 17.91 8.36
C GLY A 19 15.39 17.64 9.54
N HIS A 20 15.73 16.65 10.37
CA HIS A 20 14.86 16.06 11.41
C HIS A 20 14.11 17.08 12.29
N LEU A 21 14.77 18.16 12.72
CA LEU A 21 14.14 19.18 13.56
C LEU A 21 12.93 19.84 12.87
N LYS A 22 13.06 20.19 11.58
CA LYS A 22 11.99 20.82 10.80
C LYS A 22 10.82 19.85 10.58
N PHE A 23 11.12 18.56 10.41
CA PHE A 23 10.10 17.53 10.30
C PHE A 23 9.22 17.47 11.55
N TRP A 24 9.82 17.37 12.74
CA TRP A 24 9.08 17.27 14.01
C TRP A 24 8.26 18.52 14.32
N VAL A 25 8.78 19.71 14.00
CA VAL A 25 8.00 20.95 14.14
C VAL A 25 6.77 20.93 13.22
N LYS A 26 6.95 20.54 11.95
CA LYS A 26 5.84 20.44 10.98
C LYS A 26 4.82 19.39 11.39
N ASP A 27 5.27 18.22 11.84
CA ASP A 27 4.41 17.14 12.33
C ASP A 27 3.59 17.59 13.55
N LYS A 28 4.21 18.25 14.53
CA LYS A 28 3.51 18.79 15.70
C LYS A 28 2.47 19.86 15.31
N ALA A 29 2.83 20.76 14.39
CA ALA A 29 1.91 21.78 13.89
C ALA A 29 0.72 21.13 13.16
N HIS A 30 0.98 20.15 12.30
CA HIS A 30 -0.04 19.38 11.59
C HIS A 30 -0.99 18.67 12.56
N ARG A 31 -0.46 17.94 13.55
CA ARG A 31 -1.28 17.21 14.53
C ARG A 31 -2.17 18.15 15.36
N THR A 32 -1.65 19.31 15.72
CA THR A 32 -2.40 20.33 16.48
C THR A 32 -3.53 20.90 15.64
N LEU A 33 -3.25 21.24 14.39
CA LEU A 33 -4.25 21.72 13.43
C LEU A 33 -5.36 20.68 13.23
N ILE A 34 -5.01 19.43 12.94
CA ILE A 34 -5.99 18.35 12.74
C ILE A 34 -6.87 18.17 13.99
N LYS A 35 -6.28 18.09 15.19
CA LYS A 35 -7.02 17.99 16.46
C LYS A 35 -8.02 19.14 16.65
N HIS A 36 -7.66 20.35 16.26
CA HIS A 36 -8.56 21.51 16.32
C HIS A 36 -9.70 21.41 15.31
N LEU A 37 -9.38 21.05 14.06
CA LEU A 37 -10.36 20.93 12.98
C LEU A 37 -11.40 19.84 13.27
N VAL A 38 -10.98 18.67 13.76
CA VAL A 38 -11.90 17.56 14.06
C VAL A 38 -12.82 17.86 15.24
N LYS A 39 -12.34 18.61 16.24
CA LYS A 39 -13.19 19.08 17.35
C LYS A 39 -14.28 20.04 16.88
N LYS A 40 -13.93 20.96 15.97
CA LYS A 40 -14.84 21.95 15.40
C LYS A 40 -15.78 21.38 14.34
N ALA A 41 -15.40 20.29 13.67
CA ALA A 41 -16.22 19.68 12.65
C ALA A 41 -17.59 19.23 13.20
N LYS A 42 -18.63 19.47 12.40
CA LYS A 42 -19.98 18.94 12.65
C LYS A 42 -20.03 17.44 12.36
N TYR A 43 -19.47 17.04 11.21
CA TYR A 43 -19.30 15.66 10.80
C TYR A 43 -17.91 15.43 10.22
N ILE A 44 -17.41 14.20 10.37
CA ILE A 44 -16.13 13.72 9.86
C ILE A 44 -16.45 12.53 8.96
N ILE A 45 -16.24 12.69 7.66
CA ILE A 45 -16.42 11.60 6.70
C ILE A 45 -15.13 10.78 6.65
N THR A 46 -15.25 9.45 6.70
CA THR A 46 -14.13 8.51 6.58
C THR A 46 -14.51 7.29 5.73
N THR A 47 -13.52 6.49 5.35
CA THR A 47 -13.65 5.44 4.33
C THR A 47 -13.93 4.05 4.86
N SER A 48 -13.73 3.80 6.17
CA SER A 48 -14.01 2.49 6.77
C SER A 48 -14.41 2.62 8.24
N GLU A 49 -14.99 1.54 8.78
CA GLU A 49 -15.24 1.44 10.22
C GLU A 49 -13.94 1.40 11.03
N PHE A 50 -12.90 0.74 10.50
CA PHE A 50 -11.58 0.74 11.11
C PHE A 50 -11.02 2.16 11.29
N THR A 51 -11.03 2.98 10.24
CA THR A 51 -10.58 4.37 10.34
C THR A 51 -11.51 5.20 11.22
N ALA A 52 -12.81 4.90 11.25
CA ALA A 52 -13.75 5.59 12.15
C ALA A 52 -13.38 5.38 13.62
N ASP A 53 -13.09 4.14 14.00
CA ASP A 53 -12.68 3.80 15.36
C ASP A 53 -11.30 4.39 15.69
N ASP A 54 -10.36 4.35 14.74
CA ASP A 54 -9.04 4.96 14.92
C ASP A 54 -9.13 6.49 15.09
N ILE A 55 -10.02 7.17 14.35
CA ILE A 55 -10.30 8.60 14.55
C ILE A 55 -10.82 8.86 15.98
N VAL A 56 -11.74 8.05 16.47
CA VAL A 56 -12.30 8.20 17.83
C VAL A 56 -11.19 8.02 18.88
N GLN A 57 -10.40 6.96 18.75
CA GLN A 57 -9.34 6.61 19.70
C GLN A 57 -8.18 7.62 19.67
N THR A 58 -7.69 7.97 18.47
CA THR A 58 -6.49 8.79 18.28
C THR A 58 -6.78 10.29 18.44
N LEU A 59 -7.97 10.75 18.04
CA LEU A 59 -8.30 12.19 18.03
C LEU A 59 -9.29 12.60 19.14
N GLY A 60 -9.90 11.64 19.83
CA GLY A 60 -10.78 11.90 20.98
C GLY A 60 -12.07 12.63 20.60
N VAL A 61 -12.66 12.26 19.46
CA VAL A 61 -13.94 12.81 19.00
C VAL A 61 -15.08 11.83 19.24
N ALA A 62 -16.30 12.34 19.43
CA ALA A 62 -17.47 11.47 19.59
C ALA A 62 -17.72 10.65 18.32
N ARG A 63 -17.94 9.32 18.47
CA ARG A 63 -18.23 8.41 17.34
C ARG A 63 -19.42 8.85 16.50
N THR A 64 -20.41 9.51 17.11
CA THR A 64 -21.59 10.08 16.45
C THR A 64 -21.28 11.22 15.46
N LYS A 65 -20.09 11.83 15.54
CA LYS A 65 -19.62 12.79 14.53
C LYS A 65 -19.02 12.10 13.30
N VAL A 66 -18.66 10.82 13.39
CA VAL A 66 -17.94 10.12 12.33
C VAL A 66 -18.92 9.37 11.44
N VAL A 67 -18.91 9.69 10.16
CA VAL A 67 -19.76 9.08 9.14
C VAL A 67 -18.88 8.27 8.21
N VAL A 68 -19.18 6.97 8.09
CA VAL A 68 -18.45 6.08 7.19
C VAL A 68 -19.09 6.12 5.82
N THR A 69 -18.26 6.25 4.79
CA THR A 69 -18.65 6.20 3.38
C THR A 69 -17.58 5.43 2.63
N TYR A 70 -17.86 4.14 2.39
CA TYR A 70 -16.93 3.23 1.71
C TYR A 70 -16.58 3.71 0.30
N GLN A 71 -15.33 3.48 -0.12
CA GLN A 71 -14.91 3.80 -1.47
C GLN A 71 -15.35 2.70 -2.44
N ALA A 72 -15.70 3.09 -3.66
CA ALA A 72 -15.99 2.14 -4.73
C ALA A 72 -14.67 1.75 -5.43
N PRO A 73 -14.50 0.47 -5.80
CA PRO A 73 -13.38 0.07 -6.65
C PRO A 73 -13.54 0.66 -8.05
N PHE A 74 -12.42 0.76 -8.77
CA PHE A 74 -12.48 1.02 -10.20
C PHE A 74 -13.09 -0.17 -10.93
N VAL A 75 -14.14 0.08 -11.73
CA VAL A 75 -14.81 -0.93 -12.55
C VAL A 75 -14.78 -0.47 -13.99
N ASN A 76 -14.05 -1.20 -14.84
CA ASN A 76 -14.04 -0.95 -16.28
C ASN A 76 -14.42 -2.22 -17.05
N ASN A 77 -15.69 -2.30 -17.43
CA ASN A 77 -16.27 -3.44 -18.15
C ASN A 77 -15.88 -3.48 -19.64
N ASN A 78 -15.24 -2.42 -20.16
CA ASN A 78 -14.90 -2.28 -21.59
C ASN A 78 -13.45 -2.61 -21.93
N LEU A 79 -12.64 -3.01 -20.93
CA LEU A 79 -11.25 -3.42 -21.20
C LEU A 79 -11.23 -4.74 -21.94
N LYS A 80 -10.81 -4.69 -23.21
CA LYS A 80 -10.50 -5.90 -23.98
C LYS A 80 -9.34 -6.62 -23.29
N GLU A 81 -9.54 -7.91 -23.01
CA GLU A 81 -8.50 -8.75 -22.45
C GLU A 81 -7.35 -8.88 -23.46
N ASN A 82 -6.15 -8.47 -23.06
CA ASN A 82 -4.92 -8.70 -23.83
C ASN A 82 -3.88 -9.39 -22.93
N ILE A 83 -4.32 -10.50 -22.36
CA ILE A 83 -3.62 -11.23 -21.30
C ILE A 83 -2.23 -11.72 -21.73
N ALA A 84 -2.11 -12.34 -22.92
CA ALA A 84 -0.87 -12.94 -23.37
C ALA A 84 0.25 -11.89 -23.50
N ASN A 85 -0.10 -10.70 -23.99
CA ASN A 85 0.82 -9.58 -24.14
C ASN A 85 1.35 -9.07 -22.78
N VAL A 86 0.52 -9.07 -21.73
CA VAL A 86 0.92 -8.56 -20.40
C VAL A 86 1.92 -9.48 -19.71
N LEU A 87 1.69 -10.80 -19.74
CA LEU A 87 2.61 -11.75 -19.12
C LEU A 87 3.97 -11.77 -19.83
N GLU A 88 3.97 -11.73 -21.16
CA GLU A 88 5.20 -11.63 -21.95
C GLU A 88 5.95 -10.31 -21.67
N LYS A 89 5.23 -9.18 -21.65
CA LYS A 89 5.80 -7.85 -21.36
C LYS A 89 6.57 -7.82 -20.04
N PHE A 90 6.06 -8.49 -19.01
CA PHE A 90 6.69 -8.53 -17.68
C PHE A 90 7.51 -9.81 -17.43
N LYS A 91 7.68 -10.67 -18.44
CA LYS A 91 8.42 -11.93 -18.37
C LYS A 91 7.93 -12.86 -17.25
N ILE A 92 6.61 -12.96 -17.10
CA ILE A 92 5.95 -13.84 -16.14
C ILE A 92 5.61 -15.15 -16.88
N ASP A 93 6.34 -16.22 -16.60
CA ASP A 93 6.15 -17.53 -17.23
C ASP A 93 5.53 -18.58 -16.28
N LYS A 94 5.34 -18.23 -15.00
CA LYS A 94 4.79 -19.09 -13.96
C LYS A 94 3.44 -18.58 -13.44
N LYS A 95 2.83 -19.39 -12.55
CA LYS A 95 1.80 -18.88 -11.65
C LYS A 95 2.41 -17.80 -10.76
N PHE A 96 1.64 -16.82 -10.33
CA PHE A 96 2.21 -15.74 -9.53
C PHE A 96 1.31 -15.24 -8.41
N VAL A 97 1.97 -14.78 -7.35
CA VAL A 97 1.41 -13.98 -6.28
C VAL A 97 1.61 -12.52 -6.65
N LEU A 98 0.55 -11.71 -6.58
CA LEU A 98 0.57 -10.32 -6.96
C LEU A 98 0.49 -9.41 -5.73
N TYR A 99 1.39 -8.43 -5.66
CA TYR A 99 1.27 -7.26 -4.80
C TYR A 99 1.19 -6.00 -5.66
N VAL A 100 0.34 -5.05 -5.27
CA VAL A 100 0.19 -3.76 -5.94
C VAL A 100 0.21 -2.65 -4.90
N GLY A 101 1.19 -1.74 -5.00
CA GLY A 101 1.26 -0.59 -4.11
C GLY A 101 2.64 0.04 -3.99
N ALA A 102 2.76 1.06 -3.14
CA ALA A 102 4.06 1.63 -2.81
C ALA A 102 4.82 0.73 -1.81
N ALA A 103 6.14 0.82 -1.78
CA ALA A 103 6.99 0.08 -0.82
C ALA A 103 7.18 0.83 0.52
N TYR A 104 6.19 1.58 0.99
CA TYR A 104 6.33 2.31 2.26
C TYR A 104 6.41 1.35 3.46
N PRO A 105 7.04 1.73 4.58
CA PRO A 105 7.28 0.81 5.71
C PRO A 105 6.02 0.09 6.23
N HIS A 106 4.91 0.81 6.37
CA HIS A 106 3.62 0.22 6.80
C HIS A 106 3.01 -0.77 5.80
N LYS A 107 3.46 -0.80 4.54
CA LYS A 107 3.06 -1.81 3.54
C LYS A 107 3.83 -3.13 3.71
N ASN A 108 4.81 -3.18 4.62
CA ASN A 108 5.41 -4.40 5.15
C ASN A 108 6.12 -5.30 4.12
N LEU A 109 6.64 -4.73 3.03
CA LEU A 109 7.25 -5.51 1.95
C LEU A 109 8.55 -6.22 2.35
N ASP A 110 9.28 -5.69 3.33
CA ASP A 110 10.45 -6.39 3.89
C ASP A 110 10.06 -7.77 4.45
N ASN A 111 8.95 -7.84 5.21
CA ASN A 111 8.48 -9.11 5.78
C ASN A 111 7.87 -10.01 4.71
N LEU A 112 7.21 -9.45 3.69
CA LEU A 112 6.74 -10.22 2.54
C LEU A 112 7.92 -10.91 1.83
N LEU A 113 8.99 -10.17 1.52
CA LEU A 113 10.16 -10.70 0.82
C LEU A 113 10.96 -11.69 1.67
N ALA A 114 11.10 -11.42 2.98
CA ALA A 114 11.72 -12.37 3.90
C ALA A 114 10.91 -13.68 4.00
N SER A 115 9.58 -13.60 4.05
CA SER A 115 8.72 -14.78 4.04
C SER A 115 8.76 -15.51 2.69
N TRP A 116 8.88 -14.76 1.59
CA TRP A 116 9.06 -15.33 0.26
C TRP A 116 10.38 -16.08 0.12
N GLN A 117 11.45 -15.62 0.75
CA GLN A 117 12.73 -16.34 0.79
C GLN A 117 12.58 -17.72 1.42
N ILE A 118 11.88 -17.82 2.55
CA ILE A 118 11.62 -19.10 3.23
C ILE A 118 10.73 -19.98 2.35
N PHE A 119 9.66 -19.42 1.79
CA PHE A 119 8.79 -20.14 0.84
C PHE A 119 9.58 -20.64 -0.38
N ASN A 120 10.60 -19.88 -0.79
CA ASN A 120 11.44 -20.22 -1.93
C ASN A 120 12.27 -21.47 -1.72
N GLU A 121 12.80 -21.65 -0.52
CA GLU A 121 13.64 -22.78 -0.12
C GLU A 121 12.84 -24.10 -0.09
N GLU A 122 11.53 -24.05 0.18
CA GLU A 122 10.69 -25.24 0.32
C GLU A 122 9.86 -25.63 -0.91
N LYS A 123 9.29 -24.66 -1.65
CA LYS A 123 8.11 -24.91 -2.53
C LYS A 123 8.10 -24.17 -3.89
N SER A 124 9.02 -23.23 -4.16
CA SER A 124 8.74 -22.13 -5.10
C SER A 124 9.09 -22.25 -6.58
N HIS A 125 9.62 -23.38 -7.07
CA HIS A 125 10.03 -23.40 -8.47
C HIS A 125 8.87 -23.12 -9.45
N ASP A 126 7.63 -23.27 -8.98
CA ASP A 126 6.38 -23.11 -9.74
C ASP A 126 5.72 -21.73 -9.62
N TYR A 127 6.20 -20.82 -8.75
CA TYR A 127 5.57 -19.53 -8.51
C TYR A 127 6.53 -18.34 -8.55
N ASP A 128 6.08 -17.21 -9.08
CA ASP A 128 6.73 -15.90 -8.96
C ASP A 128 5.99 -14.98 -7.99
N LEU A 129 6.73 -14.07 -7.35
CA LEU A 129 6.18 -12.92 -6.65
C LEU A 129 6.30 -11.68 -7.52
N VAL A 130 5.18 -11.18 -8.01
CA VAL A 130 5.10 -9.99 -8.88
C VAL A 130 4.75 -8.78 -8.03
N LEU A 131 5.69 -7.83 -7.96
CA LEU A 131 5.56 -6.59 -7.21
C LEU A 131 5.34 -5.41 -8.17
N VAL A 132 4.12 -4.89 -8.18
CA VAL A 132 3.74 -3.70 -8.96
C VAL A 132 3.83 -2.45 -8.09
N GLY A 133 4.65 -1.49 -8.51
CA GLY A 133 4.81 -0.24 -7.79
C GLY A 133 5.89 0.67 -8.38
N LYS A 134 5.77 1.97 -8.13
CA LYS A 134 6.71 2.96 -8.65
C LYS A 134 8.12 2.69 -8.13
N ASP A 135 9.08 2.65 -9.05
CA ASP A 135 10.49 2.47 -8.74
C ASP A 135 11.07 3.72 -8.06
N ASN A 136 10.92 3.77 -6.73
CA ASN A 136 11.35 4.86 -5.87
C ASN A 136 12.41 4.36 -4.88
N TYR A 137 12.88 5.27 -4.01
CA TYR A 137 13.88 4.95 -2.98
C TYR A 137 13.58 3.66 -2.20
N TYR A 138 12.33 3.45 -1.80
CA TYR A 138 11.95 2.27 -1.03
C TYR A 138 12.03 0.98 -1.85
N TYR A 139 11.55 0.99 -3.10
CA TYR A 139 11.66 -0.17 -3.98
C TYR A 139 13.11 -0.49 -4.33
N GLN A 140 13.93 0.53 -4.57
CA GLN A 140 15.36 0.37 -4.81
C GLN A 140 16.08 -0.23 -3.60
N ASN A 141 15.71 0.18 -2.39
CA ASN A 141 16.23 -0.43 -1.16
C ASN A 141 15.81 -1.89 -1.00
N LEU A 142 14.58 -2.27 -1.39
CA LEU A 142 14.17 -3.67 -1.38
C LEU A 142 14.95 -4.50 -2.42
N LYS A 143 15.12 -3.97 -3.64
CA LYS A 143 15.90 -4.63 -4.70
C LYS A 143 17.35 -4.88 -4.27
N SER A 144 17.99 -3.90 -3.62
CA SER A 144 19.37 -4.06 -3.14
C SER A 144 19.46 -5.03 -1.96
N LYS A 145 18.51 -4.99 -1.03
CA LYS A 145 18.48 -5.88 0.14
C LYS A 145 18.22 -7.35 -0.22
N PHE A 146 17.42 -7.59 -1.27
CA PHE A 146 17.00 -8.93 -1.70
C PHE A 146 17.50 -9.26 -3.12
N VAL A 147 18.72 -8.80 -3.46
CA VAL A 147 19.28 -8.95 -4.82
C VAL A 147 19.41 -10.40 -5.28
N ASP A 148 19.70 -11.32 -4.35
CA ASP A 148 19.86 -12.75 -4.63
C ASP A 148 18.56 -13.55 -4.55
N LEU A 149 17.44 -12.89 -4.20
CA LEU A 149 16.15 -13.54 -4.07
C LEU A 149 15.57 -13.84 -5.45
N LYS A 150 15.41 -15.14 -5.74
CA LYS A 150 14.87 -15.62 -7.01
C LYS A 150 13.35 -15.54 -7.06
N ASN A 151 12.79 -15.66 -8.26
CA ASN A 151 11.34 -15.71 -8.50
C ASN A 151 10.61 -14.47 -7.94
N VAL A 152 11.25 -13.29 -8.04
CA VAL A 152 10.65 -11.99 -7.69
C VAL A 152 10.77 -11.07 -8.89
N ILE A 153 9.65 -10.52 -9.33
CA ILE A 153 9.56 -9.64 -10.50
C ILE A 153 9.11 -8.25 -10.03
N PHE A 154 9.99 -7.26 -10.20
CA PHE A 154 9.66 -5.86 -9.95
C PHE A 154 9.25 -5.20 -11.28
N THR A 155 7.96 -4.99 -11.49
CA THR A 155 7.44 -4.50 -12.79
C THR A 155 7.64 -3.01 -12.99
N GLY A 156 7.82 -2.26 -11.90
CA GLY A 156 7.70 -0.80 -11.93
C GLY A 156 6.23 -0.35 -11.99
N LEU A 157 5.99 0.85 -12.53
CA LEU A 157 4.64 1.32 -12.82
C LEU A 157 4.03 0.51 -13.96
N VAL A 158 2.75 0.18 -13.81
CA VAL A 158 1.97 -0.59 -14.77
C VAL A 158 0.71 0.20 -15.08
N GLU A 159 0.37 0.31 -16.36
CA GLU A 159 -0.84 0.98 -16.84
C GLU A 159 -2.10 0.24 -16.36
N ASP A 160 -3.20 0.97 -16.12
CA ASP A 160 -4.44 0.40 -15.55
C ASP A 160 -4.97 -0.78 -16.37
N SER A 161 -4.87 -0.73 -17.70
CA SER A 161 -5.29 -1.82 -18.59
C SER A 161 -4.48 -3.11 -18.36
N ASP A 162 -3.18 -2.99 -18.11
CA ASP A 162 -2.30 -4.12 -17.88
C ASP A 162 -2.47 -4.63 -16.45
N LEU A 163 -2.65 -3.72 -15.50
CA LEU A 163 -2.88 -4.02 -14.10
C LEU A 163 -4.15 -4.87 -13.89
N VAL A 164 -5.22 -4.56 -14.61
CA VAL A 164 -6.45 -5.37 -14.60
C VAL A 164 -6.18 -6.80 -15.06
N ASN A 165 -5.34 -6.99 -16.09
CA ASN A 165 -4.98 -8.34 -16.55
C ASN A 165 -4.10 -9.08 -15.53
N LEU A 166 -3.19 -8.38 -14.85
CA LEU A 166 -2.40 -8.97 -13.75
C LEU A 166 -3.31 -9.44 -12.61
N TYR A 167 -4.27 -8.62 -12.18
CA TYR A 167 -5.25 -9.02 -11.15
C TYR A 167 -6.05 -10.26 -11.57
N LYS A 168 -6.51 -10.32 -12.83
CA LYS A 168 -7.28 -11.46 -13.35
C LYS A 168 -6.47 -12.77 -13.43
N LYS A 169 -5.14 -12.69 -13.57
CA LYS A 169 -4.27 -13.86 -13.72
C LYS A 169 -3.48 -14.23 -12.48
N ALA A 170 -3.41 -13.34 -11.50
CA ALA A 170 -2.79 -13.63 -10.22
C ALA A 170 -3.46 -14.87 -9.60
N SER A 171 -2.65 -15.81 -9.13
CA SER A 171 -3.15 -16.97 -8.37
C SER A 171 -3.57 -16.54 -6.96
N VAL A 172 -2.88 -15.54 -6.41
CA VAL A 172 -3.16 -14.93 -5.11
C VAL A 172 -2.83 -13.44 -5.20
N PHE A 173 -3.69 -12.60 -4.63
CA PHE A 173 -3.32 -11.22 -4.30
C PHE A 173 -2.88 -11.15 -2.84
N VAL A 174 -1.69 -10.58 -2.59
CA VAL A 174 -1.14 -10.44 -1.24
C VAL A 174 -1.21 -8.99 -0.77
N PHE A 175 -1.74 -8.80 0.43
CA PHE A 175 -1.93 -7.48 1.03
C PHE A 175 -1.37 -7.45 2.46
N PRO A 176 -0.03 -7.33 2.63
CA PRO A 176 0.64 -7.53 3.93
C PRO A 176 0.70 -6.27 4.80
N SER A 177 -0.07 -5.24 4.47
CA SER A 177 -0.05 -3.94 5.16
C SER A 177 -0.29 -4.08 6.67
N LEU A 178 0.54 -3.43 7.47
CA LEU A 178 0.39 -3.34 8.93
C LEU A 178 -0.72 -2.36 9.35
N TYR A 179 -1.03 -1.40 8.48
CA TYR A 179 -2.08 -0.40 8.70
C TYR A 179 -2.61 0.09 7.36
N GLU A 180 -3.93 0.09 7.22
CA GLU A 180 -4.62 0.58 6.02
C GLU A 180 -5.95 1.23 6.40
N GLY A 181 -6.30 2.33 5.75
CA GLY A 181 -7.55 3.04 6.02
C GLY A 181 -8.80 2.42 5.37
N PHE A 182 -8.66 1.59 4.33
CA PHE A 182 -9.80 0.97 3.66
C PHE A 182 -9.43 -0.37 3.00
N GLY A 183 -8.32 -0.37 2.26
CA GLY A 183 -7.84 -1.50 1.47
C GLY A 183 -6.86 -0.99 0.42
#